data_AF-G5LQ62-F1
#
_entry.id   AF-G5LQ62-F1
#
_cell.length_a   1.000
_cell.length_b   1.000
_cell.length_c   1.000
_cell.angle_alpha   90.00
_cell.angle_beta   90.00
_cell.angle_gamma   90.00
#
_symmetry.space_group_name_H-M   'P 1'
#
loop_
_entity.id
_entity.type
_entity.pdbx_description
1 polymer ?
#
loop_
_entity_poly.entity_id
_entity_poly.type
_entity_poly.pdbx_seq_one_letter_code
_entity_poly.pdbx_strand_id
1 'polypeptide(L)'
;MDIVHYVDNLDGKPLLTGKRNPAIEEWLRKVNGYVNQLLLPRFAKSAFDEFSTPAARQYFIRKKEASSGSFDNHLAHSAGLIKKIGDDLRLLDKLIVQPNAVNALVAGIHWP
;
A
#
# COMPACT_ATOMS: atom_id res chain seq x y z
N MET A 1 15.68 4.83 -4.73
CA MET A 1 15.63 3.37 -4.43
C MET A 1 16.94 2.95 -3.76
N ASP A 2 17.55 3.85 -2.99
CA ASP A 2 19.00 3.84 -2.84
C ASP A 2 19.43 2.80 -1.80
N ILE A 3 18.66 2.70 -0.71
CA ILE A 3 18.80 1.62 0.27
C ILE A 3 18.62 0.25 -0.38
N VAL A 4 17.60 0.09 -1.24
CA VAL A 4 17.32 -1.18 -1.92
C VAL A 4 18.47 -1.59 -2.83
N HIS A 5 18.95 -0.69 -3.70
CA HIS A 5 20.08 -0.99 -4.58
C HIS A 5 21.38 -1.24 -3.79
N TYR A 6 21.62 -0.49 -2.72
CA TYR A 6 22.80 -0.71 -1.89
C TYR A 6 22.83 -2.12 -1.30
N VAL A 7 21.71 -2.56 -0.70
CA VAL A 7 21.60 -3.89 -0.08
C VAL A 7 21.66 -5.00 -1.13
N ASP A 8 20.94 -4.86 -2.26
CA ASP A 8 20.90 -5.87 -3.32
C ASP A 8 22.26 -6.10 -3.99
N ASN A 9 23.16 -5.10 -3.98
CA ASN A 9 24.49 -5.22 -4.54
C ASN A 9 25.58 -5.59 -3.51
N LEU A 10 25.24 -5.71 -2.22
CA LEU A 10 26.22 -5.82 -1.13
C LEU A 10 27.05 -7.12 -1.20
N ASP A 11 26.47 -8.22 -1.67
CA ASP A 11 27.13 -9.52 -1.81
C ASP A 11 27.61 -9.81 -3.25
N GLY A 12 27.43 -8.84 -4.17
CA GLY A 12 27.74 -8.98 -5.59
C GLY A 12 26.82 -9.92 -6.38
N LYS A 13 25.69 -10.35 -5.81
CA LYS A 13 24.73 -11.27 -6.43
C LYS A 13 23.30 -10.68 -6.40
N PRO A 14 23.03 -9.62 -7.18
CA PRO A 14 21.76 -8.92 -7.14
C PRO A 14 20.59 -9.85 -7.49
N LEU A 15 19.51 -9.74 -6.70
CA LEU A 15 18.27 -10.47 -6.91
C LEU A 15 17.32 -9.69 -7.83
N LEU A 16 17.43 -8.36 -7.88
CA LEU A 16 16.55 -7.49 -8.67
C LEU A 16 16.98 -7.40 -10.15
N THR A 17 17.03 -8.54 -10.84
CA THR A 17 17.46 -8.65 -12.25
C THR A 17 16.31 -8.70 -13.26
N GLY A 18 15.07 -8.84 -12.77
CA GLY A 18 13.87 -8.94 -13.61
C GLY A 18 13.51 -7.64 -14.34
N LYS A 19 12.87 -7.77 -15.50
CA LYS A 19 12.35 -6.62 -16.25
C LYS A 19 11.14 -6.00 -15.52
N ARG A 20 11.07 -4.67 -15.51
CA ARG A 20 9.89 -3.92 -15.05
C ARG A 20 8.74 -4.06 -16.06
N ASN A 21 7.51 -4.08 -15.55
CA ASN A 21 6.29 -4.06 -16.36
C ASN A 21 5.63 -2.66 -16.27
N PRO A 22 5.56 -1.89 -17.37
CA PRO A 22 4.92 -0.57 -17.37
C PRO A 22 3.46 -0.58 -16.92
N ALA A 23 2.73 -1.67 -17.14
CA ALA A 23 1.35 -1.81 -16.67
C ALA A 23 1.25 -1.87 -15.13
N ILE A 24 2.26 -2.44 -14.47
CA ILE A 24 2.35 -2.45 -12.99
C ILE A 24 2.65 -1.05 -12.47
N GLU A 25 3.52 -0.30 -13.13
CA GLU A 25 3.82 1.09 -12.77
C GLU A 25 2.58 1.99 -12.90
N GLU A 26 1.82 1.81 -13.98
CA GLU A 26 0.54 2.50 -14.18
C GLU A 26 -0.48 2.14 -13.10
N TRP A 27 -0.59 0.84 -12.77
CA TRP A 27 -1.47 0.37 -11.70
C TRP A 27 -1.10 0.97 -10.34
N LEU A 28 0.20 0.96 -10.00
CA LEU A 28 0.71 1.56 -8.77
C LEU A 28 0.42 3.06 -8.72
N ARG A 29 0.65 3.78 -9.82
CA ARG A 29 0.36 5.23 -9.92
C ARG A 29 -1.11 5.51 -9.66
N LYS A 30 -2.02 4.73 -10.26
CA LYS A 30 -3.47 4.85 -10.06
C LYS A 30 -3.86 4.58 -8.61
N VAL A 31 -3.44 3.45 -8.04
CA VAL A 31 -3.85 3.03 -6.69
C VAL A 31 -3.26 3.94 -5.61
N ASN A 32 -2.00 4.33 -5.75
CA ASN A 32 -1.36 5.27 -4.82
C ASN A 32 -2.03 6.65 -4.81
N GLY A 33 -2.75 7.01 -5.88
CA GLY A 33 -3.52 8.24 -5.95
C GLY A 33 -4.70 8.31 -4.97
N TYR A 34 -5.23 7.17 -4.49
CA TYR A 34 -6.42 7.17 -3.61
C TYR A 34 -6.31 6.27 -2.38
N VAL A 35 -5.44 5.23 -2.39
CA VAL A 35 -5.42 4.21 -1.33
C VAL A 35 -5.10 4.77 0.06
N ASN A 36 -4.42 5.92 0.15
CA ASN A 36 -4.18 6.60 1.42
C ASN A 36 -5.46 7.07 2.13
N GLN A 37 -6.57 7.24 1.41
CA GLN A 37 -7.89 7.48 2.02
C GLN A 37 -8.35 6.25 2.82
N LEU A 38 -7.95 5.04 2.41
CA LEU A 38 -8.17 3.83 3.21
C LEU A 38 -7.12 3.68 4.33
N LEU A 39 -5.84 3.87 3.99
CA LEU A 39 -4.73 3.53 4.90
C LEU A 39 -4.56 4.52 6.05
N LEU A 40 -4.50 5.82 5.79
CA LEU A 40 -4.12 6.81 6.80
C LEU A 40 -5.08 6.85 8.01
N PRO A 41 -6.42 6.86 7.83
CA PRO A 41 -7.34 6.83 8.96
C PRO A 41 -7.22 5.55 9.79
N ARG A 42 -6.86 4.42 9.15
CA ARG A 42 -6.67 3.12 9.82
C ARG A 42 -5.35 3.09 10.58
N PHE A 43 -4.26 3.57 9.98
CA PHE A 43 -2.97 3.71 10.66
C PHE A 43 -3.09 4.56 11.93
N ALA A 44 -3.84 5.65 11.87
CA ALA A 44 -4.10 6.52 13.02
C ALA A 44 -4.84 5.82 14.18
N LYS A 45 -5.53 4.69 13.90
CA LYS A 45 -6.27 3.89 14.88
C LYS A 45 -5.59 2.55 15.22
N SER A 46 -4.50 2.22 14.55
CA SER A 46 -3.74 0.98 14.76
C SER A 46 -2.66 1.11 15.86
N ALA A 47 -2.21 -0.03 16.37
CA ALA A 47 -1.16 -0.15 17.38
C ALA A 47 0.23 -0.32 16.73
N PHE A 48 0.67 0.69 15.98
CA PHE A 48 2.05 0.75 15.52
C PHE A 48 2.95 1.45 16.55
N ASP A 49 4.19 0.98 16.71
CA ASP A 49 5.11 1.47 17.74
C ASP A 49 5.43 2.96 17.59
N GLU A 50 5.48 3.47 16.36
CA GLU A 50 5.63 4.90 16.07
C GLU A 50 4.47 5.76 16.60
N PHE A 51 3.33 5.14 16.96
CA PHE A 51 2.15 5.79 17.55
C PHE A 51 1.89 5.34 18.99
N SER A 52 2.89 4.75 19.66
CA SER A 52 2.82 4.31 21.06
C SER A 52 2.55 5.47 22.02
N THR A 53 3.04 6.68 21.70
CA THR A 53 2.73 7.88 22.49
C THR A 53 1.53 8.63 21.90
N PRO A 54 0.63 9.18 22.75
CA PRO A 54 -0.49 10.00 22.28
C PRO A 54 -0.04 11.21 21.45
N ALA A 55 1.11 11.81 21.79
CA ALA A 55 1.67 12.94 21.06
C ALA A 55 2.10 12.57 19.63
N ALA A 56 2.78 11.43 19.44
CA ALA A 56 3.17 10.97 18.11
C ALA A 56 1.95 10.63 17.24
N ARG A 57 0.93 9.99 17.84
CA ARG A 57 -0.35 9.72 17.17
C ARG A 57 -1.06 11.01 16.76
N GLN A 58 -1.14 11.99 17.65
CA GLN A 58 -1.78 13.27 17.36
C GLN A 58 -1.02 14.06 16.29
N TYR A 59 0.32 14.03 16.33
CA TYR A 59 1.15 14.63 15.28
C TYR A 59 0.85 14.01 13.91
N PHE A 60 0.79 12.68 13.84
CA PHE A 60 0.43 11.97 12.61
C PHE A 60 -0.95 12.39 12.09
N ILE A 61 -1.98 12.35 12.95
CA ILE A 61 -3.36 12.74 12.59
C ILE A 61 -3.38 14.16 12.03
N ARG A 62 -2.89 15.15 12.80
CA ARG A 62 -2.92 16.56 12.39
C ARG A 62 -2.19 16.79 11.07
N LYS A 63 -0.99 16.23 10.92
CA LYS A 63 -0.18 16.38 9.70
C LYS A 63 -0.87 15.77 8.48
N LYS A 64 -1.45 14.58 8.65
CA LYS A 64 -2.06 13.86 7.54
C LYS A 64 -3.40 14.46 7.15
N GLU A 65 -4.29 14.76 8.10
CA GLU A 65 -5.57 15.43 7.79
C GLU A 65 -5.37 16.78 7.09
N ALA A 66 -4.37 17.56 7.47
CA ALA A 66 -4.03 18.81 6.78
C ALA A 66 -3.62 18.61 5.30
N SER A 67 -3.04 17.47 4.96
CA SER A 67 -2.55 17.16 3.61
C SER A 67 -3.49 16.31 2.77
N SER A 68 -4.33 15.47 3.41
CA SER A 68 -5.16 14.47 2.72
C SER A 68 -6.65 14.65 2.94
N GLY A 69 -7.09 15.58 3.79
CA GLY A 69 -8.50 15.74 4.18
C GLY A 69 -8.89 14.89 5.39
N SER A 70 -10.13 15.07 5.83
CA SER A 70 -10.68 14.49 7.06
C SER A 70 -10.69 12.97 7.07
N PHE A 71 -10.19 12.38 8.16
CA PHE A 71 -10.18 10.94 8.36
C PHE A 71 -11.59 10.36 8.55
N ASP A 72 -12.47 11.07 9.25
CA ASP A 72 -13.87 10.63 9.41
C ASP A 72 -14.61 10.60 8.08
N ASN A 73 -14.38 11.60 7.22
CA ASN A 73 -14.94 11.60 5.86
C ASN A 73 -14.45 10.39 5.06
N HIS A 74 -13.14 10.10 5.07
CA HIS A 74 -12.61 8.93 4.38
C HIS A 74 -13.18 7.60 4.92
N LEU A 75 -13.33 7.49 6.25
CA LEU A 75 -13.92 6.31 6.85
C LEU A 75 -15.38 6.11 6.44
N ALA A 76 -16.17 7.18 6.37
CA ALA A 76 -17.55 7.14 5.89
C ALA A 76 -17.65 6.67 4.42
N HIS A 77 -16.64 6.96 3.58
CA HIS A 77 -16.58 6.52 2.19
C HIS A 77 -15.90 5.15 1.99
N SER A 78 -15.61 4.42 3.08
CA SER A 78 -14.87 3.15 3.02
C SER A 78 -15.50 2.14 2.06
N ALA A 79 -16.82 2.00 2.03
CA ALA A 79 -17.48 1.00 1.17
C ALA A 79 -17.16 1.21 -0.32
N GLY A 80 -17.24 2.45 -0.80
CA GLY A 80 -16.91 2.81 -2.18
C GLY A 80 -15.42 2.61 -2.50
N LEU A 81 -14.55 3.01 -1.56
CA LEU A 81 -13.11 2.85 -1.69
C LEU A 81 -12.67 1.37 -1.66
N ILE A 82 -13.29 0.55 -0.82
CA ILE A 82 -13.06 -0.91 -0.75
C ILE A 82 -13.48 -1.57 -2.05
N LYS A 83 -14.66 -1.23 -2.59
CA LYS A 83 -15.08 -1.70 -3.91
C LYS A 83 -14.07 -1.30 -4.98
N LYS A 84 -13.62 -0.05 -4.98
CA LYS A 84 -12.65 0.47 -5.95
C LYS A 84 -11.32 -0.29 -5.91
N ILE A 85 -10.74 -0.53 -4.73
CA ILE A 85 -9.51 -1.32 -4.62
C ILE A 85 -9.74 -2.79 -4.97
N GLY A 86 -10.91 -3.36 -4.66
CA GLY A 86 -11.27 -4.71 -5.10
C GLY A 86 -11.33 -4.83 -6.64
N ASP A 87 -11.87 -3.83 -7.32
CA ASP A 87 -11.89 -3.77 -8.79
C ASP A 87 -10.47 -3.66 -9.36
N ASP A 88 -9.62 -2.82 -8.75
CA ASP A 88 -8.22 -2.65 -9.17
C ASP A 88 -7.37 -3.91 -8.90
N LEU A 89 -7.60 -4.61 -7.79
CA LEU A 89 -6.91 -5.87 -7.47
C LEU A 89 -7.24 -6.98 -8.47
N ARG A 90 -8.47 -7.03 -9.00
CA ARG A 90 -8.85 -7.97 -10.07
C ARG A 90 -8.15 -7.67 -11.40
N LEU A 91 -7.75 -6.41 -11.65
CA LEU A 91 -6.86 -6.09 -12.76
C LEU A 91 -5.42 -6.52 -12.45
N LEU A 92 -4.94 -6.29 -11.23
CA LEU A 92 -3.58 -6.67 -10.82
C LEU A 92 -3.35 -8.18 -10.94
N ASP A 93 -4.34 -8.99 -10.56
CA ASP A 93 -4.30 -10.45 -10.65
C ASP A 93 -3.89 -10.93 -12.05
N LYS A 94 -4.39 -10.29 -13.11
CA LYS A 94 -4.06 -10.60 -14.51
C LYS A 94 -2.64 -10.20 -14.92
N LEU A 95 -1.98 -9.35 -14.15
CA LEU A 95 -0.62 -8.87 -14.39
C LEU A 95 0.43 -9.67 -13.61
N ILE A 96 0.01 -10.52 -12.67
CA ILE A 96 0.89 -11.39 -11.88
C ILE A 96 1.24 -12.63 -12.74
N VAL A 97 2.48 -12.69 -13.21
CA VAL A 97 2.95 -13.72 -14.17
C VAL A 97 3.23 -15.07 -13.50
N GLN A 98 3.53 -15.09 -12.20
CA GLN A 98 3.77 -16.32 -11.44
C GLN A 98 3.06 -16.26 -10.09
N PRO A 99 2.43 -17.36 -9.62
CA PRO A 99 1.69 -17.39 -8.35
C PRO A 99 2.54 -17.07 -7.10
N ASN A 100 3.86 -17.18 -7.19
CA ASN A 100 4.83 -16.86 -6.13
C ASN A 100 5.51 -15.49 -6.30
N ALA A 101 5.11 -14.69 -7.28
CA ALA A 101 5.76 -13.41 -7.60
C ALA A 101 5.51 -12.30 -6.56
N VAL A 102 4.54 -12.47 -5.65
CA VAL A 102 4.11 -11.45 -4.69
C VAL A 102 4.06 -11.97 -3.26
N ASN A 103 5.04 -12.82 -2.92
CA ASN A 103 5.11 -13.72 -1.75
C ASN A 103 4.49 -15.09 -2.03
N ALA A 104 5.00 -16.12 -1.36
CA ALA A 104 4.54 -17.48 -1.53
C ALA A 104 3.04 -17.59 -1.21
N LEU A 105 2.23 -17.80 -2.25
CA LEU A 105 0.79 -18.10 -2.23
C LEU A 105 -0.17 -16.90 -2.04
N VAL A 106 -0.62 -16.32 -3.16
CA VAL A 106 -1.92 -15.60 -3.22
C VAL A 106 -3.03 -16.63 -3.39
N ALA A 107 -3.29 -17.45 -2.37
CA ALA A 107 -4.48 -18.30 -2.35
C ALA A 107 -5.65 -17.49 -1.78
N GLY A 108 -6.59 -17.12 -2.67
CA GLY A 108 -7.98 -16.82 -2.38
C GLY A 108 -8.26 -16.04 -1.08
N ILE A 109 -8.09 -14.73 -1.12
CA ILE A 109 -8.67 -13.85 -0.10
C ILE A 109 -10.20 -13.89 -0.27
N HIS A 110 -10.86 -14.82 0.42
CA HIS A 110 -12.30 -14.76 0.66
C HIS A 110 -12.50 -13.81 1.86
N TRP A 111 -12.96 -12.60 1.59
CA TRP A 111 -13.33 -11.65 2.63
C TRP A 111 -14.73 -12.03 3.18
N PRO A 112 -14.93 -12.13 4.50
CA PRO A 112 -16.25 -12.32 5.11
C PRO A 112 -17.18 -11.11 4.93
#